data_AF-C6S994-F1
#
_entry.id   AF-C6S994-F1
#
_cell.length_a   1.000
_cell.length_b   1.000
_cell.length_c   1.000
_cell.angle_alpha   90.00
_cell.angle_beta   90.00
_cell.angle_gamma   90.00
#
_symmetry.space_group_name_H-M   'P 1'
#
loop_
_entity.id
_entity.type
_entity.pdbx_description
1 polymer ?
#
loop_
_entity_poly.entity_id
_entity_poly.type
_entity_poly.pdbx_seq_one_letter_code
_entity_poly.pdbx_strand_id
1 'polypeptide(L)'
;MRIPLLAPDNYAFPDPAYALARCDGLVGVSGDLDAGRLLEAYRNGVFPWFSRDGWFFWYAVGPRAVVFPDRLHIPRSLAKTLRNGSYRVAVNGCFAEVVAHCAAAARPNQDGTWIAPEFQTAYLKLHEMGYAHSFECHYPDESGETRLAGGFYGVQIGRVFYGESMFALQPDASKIAFACAVPFLADLGVELIDCQQDTEHMRRFGSELLPFADFAERLRMLNAVPLKEEIGRREVACRGL
;
A
#
# COMPACT_ATOMS: atom_id res chain seq x y z
N MET A 1 -13.91 17.60 21.32
CA MET A 1 -12.81 16.76 20.80
C MET A 1 -11.69 17.68 20.35
N ARG A 2 -10.45 17.48 20.83
CA ARG A 2 -9.30 18.32 20.46
C ARG A 2 -8.44 17.50 19.50
N ILE A 3 -8.51 17.79 18.21
CA ILE A 3 -7.69 17.15 17.18
C ILE A 3 -6.29 17.81 17.24
N PRO A 4 -5.21 17.05 17.45
CA PRO A 4 -3.86 17.59 17.48
C PRO A 4 -3.45 18.20 16.14
N LEU A 5 -2.85 19.40 16.19
CA LEU A 5 -2.09 19.96 15.08
C LEU A 5 -0.65 19.47 15.21
N LEU A 6 -0.17 18.73 14.21
CA LEU A 6 1.17 18.19 14.15
C LEU A 6 2.10 19.30 13.62
N ALA A 7 3.08 19.69 14.43
CA ALA A 7 4.01 20.76 14.07
C ALA A 7 4.96 20.33 12.95
N PRO A 8 5.34 21.23 12.04
CA PRO A 8 6.43 20.99 11.08
C PRO A 8 7.71 20.56 11.81
N ASP A 9 8.55 19.76 11.14
CA ASP A 9 9.85 19.26 11.64
C ASP A 9 9.80 18.43 12.95
N ASN A 10 8.61 18.17 13.47
CA ASN A 10 8.35 17.21 14.54
C ASN A 10 7.43 16.10 14.00
N TYR A 11 8.03 14.93 13.75
CA TYR A 11 7.33 13.79 13.17
C TYR A 11 6.63 12.91 14.20
N ALA A 12 6.71 13.23 15.50
CA ALA A 12 6.04 12.44 16.53
C ALA A 12 4.51 12.46 16.36
N PHE A 13 3.90 11.27 16.38
CA PHE A 13 2.46 11.10 16.38
C PHE A 13 1.93 10.87 17.81
N PRO A 14 0.76 11.42 18.16
CA PRO A 14 0.01 10.99 19.33
C PRO A 14 -0.30 9.49 19.28
N ASP A 15 -0.45 8.87 20.46
CA ASP A 15 -0.86 7.47 20.55
C ASP A 15 -2.21 7.24 19.81
N PRO A 16 -2.23 6.41 18.76
CA PRO A 16 -3.45 6.13 18.01
C PRO A 16 -4.58 5.50 18.85
N ALA A 17 -4.28 4.87 19.98
CA ALA A 17 -5.29 4.26 20.85
C ALA A 17 -6.34 5.28 21.31
N TYR A 18 -5.92 6.51 21.61
CA TYR A 18 -6.86 7.58 21.95
C TYR A 18 -7.74 7.98 20.76
N ALA A 19 -7.14 8.13 19.58
CA ALA A 19 -7.84 8.52 18.36
C ALA A 19 -8.89 7.47 17.95
N LEU A 20 -8.55 6.19 18.04
CA LEU A 20 -9.46 5.07 17.79
C LEU A 20 -10.65 5.06 18.77
N ALA A 21 -10.40 5.38 20.04
CA ALA A 21 -11.44 5.35 21.07
C ALA A 21 -12.34 6.59 21.09
N ARG A 22 -11.85 7.75 20.62
CA ARG A 22 -12.49 9.06 20.88
C ARG A 22 -12.62 9.99 19.68
N CYS A 23 -11.96 9.69 18.57
CA CYS A 23 -11.88 10.58 17.40
C CYS A 23 -12.17 9.88 16.07
N ASP A 24 -12.85 8.74 16.09
CA ASP A 24 -13.11 7.92 14.90
C ASP A 24 -11.84 7.65 14.08
N GLY A 25 -10.72 7.45 14.78
CA GLY A 25 -9.42 7.18 14.19
C GLY A 25 -8.62 8.42 13.75
N LEU A 26 -9.16 9.65 13.84
CA LEU A 26 -8.43 10.85 13.47
C LEU A 26 -7.35 11.19 14.53
N VAL A 27 -6.09 10.94 14.17
CA VAL A 27 -4.91 11.09 15.04
C VAL A 27 -4.45 12.54 15.10
N GLY A 28 -4.51 13.26 13.99
CA GLY A 28 -4.08 14.65 13.90
C GLY A 28 -4.16 15.21 12.50
N VAL A 29 -3.79 16.48 12.37
CA VAL A 29 -3.71 17.21 11.09
C VAL A 29 -2.33 17.87 10.96
N SER A 30 -1.80 17.96 9.74
CA SER A 30 -0.54 18.69 9.45
C SER A 30 -0.71 19.61 8.23
N GLY A 31 0.11 20.66 8.16
CA GLY A 31 0.20 21.52 6.97
C GLY A 31 1.19 21.01 5.92
N ASP A 32 1.88 19.90 6.20
CA ASP A 32 2.89 19.27 5.36
C ASP A 32 2.63 17.76 5.21
N LEU A 33 3.09 17.20 4.10
CA LEU A 33 3.10 15.76 3.82
C LEU A 33 4.54 15.30 3.57
N ASP A 34 5.43 15.61 4.51
CA ASP A 34 6.85 15.30 4.38
C ASP A 34 7.13 13.78 4.43
N ALA A 35 8.17 13.36 3.71
CA ALA A 35 8.60 11.96 3.64
C ALA A 35 8.97 11.39 5.01
N GLY A 36 9.66 12.17 5.86
CA GLY A 36 10.00 11.76 7.23
C GLY A 36 8.75 11.55 8.09
N ARG A 37 7.76 12.46 7.96
CA ARG A 37 6.46 12.32 8.64
C ARG A 37 5.69 11.08 8.17
N LEU A 38 5.65 10.82 6.86
CA LEU A 38 5.01 9.62 6.31
C LEU A 38 5.60 8.34 6.92
N LEU A 39 6.94 8.22 6.91
CA LEU A 39 7.62 7.06 7.47
C LEU A 39 7.31 6.87 8.97
N GLU A 40 7.28 7.96 9.73
CA GLU A 40 6.93 7.88 11.15
C GLU A 40 5.46 7.52 11.36
N ALA A 41 4.56 8.03 10.51
CA ALA A 41 3.15 7.64 10.55
C ALA A 41 3.00 6.13 10.36
N TYR A 42 3.59 5.56 9.30
CA TYR A 42 3.51 4.11 9.03
C TYR A 42 4.06 3.27 10.17
N ARG A 43 5.18 3.69 10.79
CA ARG A 43 5.75 3.00 11.95
C ARG A 43 4.80 2.94 13.14
N ASN A 44 3.93 3.95 13.30
CA ASN A 44 2.92 4.03 14.35
C ASN A 44 1.55 3.48 13.92
N GLY A 45 1.43 2.86 12.74
CA GLY A 45 0.15 2.36 12.23
C GLY A 45 -0.83 3.47 11.82
N VAL A 46 -0.28 4.65 11.52
CA VAL A 46 -1.00 5.84 11.06
C VAL A 46 -0.73 6.02 9.57
N PHE A 47 -1.72 6.51 8.83
CA PHE A 47 -1.59 6.79 7.41
C PHE A 47 -2.34 8.08 7.06
N PRO A 48 -1.87 8.87 6.09
CA PRO A 48 -2.61 10.01 5.61
C PRO A 48 -3.79 9.50 4.77
N TRP A 49 -4.98 10.08 4.95
CA TRP A 49 -6.14 9.64 4.18
C TRP A 49 -6.50 10.66 3.12
N PHE A 50 -6.71 11.92 3.47
CA PHE A 50 -7.09 12.94 2.49
C PHE A 50 -6.51 14.31 2.87
N SER A 51 -6.55 15.24 1.93
CA SER A 51 -6.28 16.65 2.18
C SER A 51 -7.53 17.51 2.00
N ARG A 52 -7.62 18.59 2.75
CA ARG A 52 -8.67 19.61 2.61
C ARG A 52 -8.18 20.96 3.12
N ASP A 53 -8.43 22.02 2.35
CA ASP A 53 -8.12 23.40 2.74
C ASP A 53 -6.64 23.60 3.16
N GLY A 54 -5.71 22.89 2.50
CA GLY A 54 -4.27 22.94 2.79
C GLY A 54 -3.81 22.05 3.96
N TRP A 55 -4.70 21.26 4.55
CA TRP A 55 -4.39 20.35 5.66
C TRP A 55 -4.41 18.89 5.22
N PHE A 56 -3.49 18.09 5.74
CA PHE A 56 -3.46 16.64 5.60
C PHE A 56 -3.98 15.98 6.86
N PHE A 57 -4.85 14.97 6.70
CA PHE A 57 -5.53 14.31 7.80
C PHE A 57 -4.95 12.90 8.01
N TRP A 58 -4.54 12.62 9.24
CA TRP A 58 -3.83 11.41 9.63
C TRP A 58 -4.71 10.49 10.45
N TYR A 59 -4.85 9.25 10.01
CA TYR A 59 -5.78 8.29 10.57
C TYR A 59 -5.11 7.01 11.05
N ALA A 60 -5.68 6.43 12.08
CA ALA A 60 -5.54 5.02 12.40
C ALA A 60 -6.90 4.34 12.26
N VAL A 61 -6.89 3.07 11.88
CA VAL A 61 -8.11 2.25 11.76
C VAL A 61 -7.91 0.97 12.56
N GLY A 62 -8.89 0.64 13.39
CA GLY A 62 -8.89 -0.50 14.28
C GLY A 62 -10.28 -1.16 14.30
N PRO A 63 -10.40 -2.49 14.19
CA PRO A 63 -9.33 -3.45 13.89
C PRO A 63 -8.68 -3.18 12.53
N ARG A 64 -7.41 -3.59 12.37
CA ARG A 64 -6.59 -3.35 11.19
C ARG A 64 -6.66 -4.54 10.25
N ALA A 65 -6.95 -4.30 8.97
CA ALA A 65 -6.92 -5.34 7.95
C ALA A 65 -5.48 -5.59 7.48
N VAL A 66 -5.04 -6.84 7.50
CA VAL A 66 -3.69 -7.25 7.09
C VAL A 66 -3.72 -8.53 6.27
N VAL A 67 -2.71 -8.76 5.44
CA VAL A 67 -2.44 -10.04 4.79
C VAL A 67 -1.11 -10.58 5.32
N PHE A 68 -1.12 -11.81 5.79
CA PHE A 68 0.10 -12.56 6.07
C PHE A 68 0.54 -13.28 4.78
N PRO A 69 1.77 -13.07 4.28
CA PRO A 69 2.17 -13.64 3.00
C PRO A 69 2.09 -15.17 2.91
N ASP A 70 2.32 -15.88 4.02
CA ASP A 70 2.19 -17.34 4.13
C ASP A 70 0.73 -17.83 4.12
N ARG A 71 -0.24 -16.93 4.28
CA ARG A 71 -1.69 -17.20 4.26
C ARG A 71 -2.41 -16.59 3.06
N LEU A 72 -1.66 -16.15 2.05
CA LEU A 72 -2.23 -15.59 0.84
C LEU A 72 -3.23 -16.58 0.22
N HIS A 73 -4.48 -16.15 0.09
CA HIS A 73 -5.51 -16.90 -0.62
C HIS A 73 -5.61 -16.41 -2.06
N ILE A 74 -5.54 -17.33 -3.02
CA ILE A 74 -5.75 -17.00 -4.43
C ILE A 74 -7.07 -17.62 -4.89
N PRO A 75 -8.08 -16.79 -5.25
CA PRO A 75 -9.34 -17.29 -5.76
C PRO A 75 -9.14 -18.18 -6.99
N ARG A 76 -9.92 -19.28 -7.09
CA ARG A 76 -9.79 -20.26 -8.18
C ARG A 76 -9.86 -19.64 -9.59
N SER A 77 -10.71 -18.63 -9.77
CA SER A 77 -10.82 -17.89 -11.03
C SER A 77 -9.52 -17.16 -11.38
N LEU A 78 -8.93 -16.46 -10.41
CA LEU A 78 -7.65 -15.77 -10.58
C LEU A 78 -6.52 -16.77 -10.81
N ALA A 79 -6.49 -17.91 -10.11
CA ALA A 79 -5.51 -18.97 -10.36
C ALA A 79 -5.57 -19.48 -11.81
N LYS A 80 -6.77 -19.57 -12.41
CA LYS A 80 -6.93 -19.91 -13.83
C LYS A 80 -6.33 -18.82 -14.73
N THR A 81 -6.58 -17.55 -14.44
CA THR A 81 -5.99 -16.42 -15.18
C THR A 81 -4.46 -16.43 -15.08
N LEU A 82 -3.93 -16.66 -13.87
CA LEU A 82 -2.49 -16.68 -13.60
C LEU A 82 -1.75 -17.77 -14.39
N ARG A 83 -2.36 -18.94 -14.61
CA ARG A 83 -1.75 -20.02 -15.41
C ARG A 83 -1.82 -19.83 -16.93
N ASN A 84 -2.78 -19.05 -17.42
CA ASN A 84 -3.11 -19.00 -18.85
C ASN A 84 -2.95 -17.61 -19.48
N GLY A 85 -2.59 -16.59 -18.71
CA GLY A 85 -2.50 -15.23 -19.18
C GLY A 85 -1.12 -14.91 -19.74
N SER A 86 -1.08 -14.22 -20.88
CA SER A 86 0.13 -13.62 -21.44
C SER A 86 0.43 -12.30 -20.73
N TYR A 87 0.74 -12.33 -19.44
CA TYR A 87 1.10 -11.12 -18.68
C TYR A 87 2.56 -11.13 -18.27
N ARG A 88 3.08 -9.94 -17.97
CA ARG A 88 4.39 -9.73 -17.33
C ARG A 88 4.18 -8.89 -16.08
N VAL A 89 4.80 -9.30 -14.97
CA VAL A 89 4.84 -8.47 -13.76
C VAL A 89 6.24 -7.91 -13.55
N ALA A 90 6.32 -6.62 -13.26
CA ALA A 90 7.55 -5.95 -12.88
C ALA A 90 7.38 -5.25 -11.53
N VAL A 91 8.51 -4.91 -10.92
CA VAL A 91 8.59 -4.05 -9.74
C VAL A 91 9.44 -2.84 -10.07
N ASN A 92 9.03 -1.67 -9.60
CA ASN A 92 9.69 -0.38 -9.80
C ASN A 92 10.01 -0.07 -11.28
N GLY A 93 9.17 -0.58 -12.20
CA GLY A 93 9.31 -0.36 -13.63
C GLY A 93 8.85 1.03 -14.07
N CYS A 94 7.75 1.51 -13.47
CA CYS A 94 7.12 2.80 -13.79
C CYS A 94 6.30 3.37 -12.61
N PHE A 95 6.95 3.57 -11.45
CA PHE A 95 6.29 4.04 -10.21
C PHE A 95 5.41 5.29 -10.39
N ALA A 96 5.91 6.29 -11.12
CA ALA A 96 5.15 7.53 -11.36
C ALA A 96 3.85 7.29 -12.13
N GLU A 97 3.86 6.40 -13.14
CA GLU A 97 2.67 6.04 -13.90
C GLU A 97 1.66 5.28 -13.03
N VAL A 98 2.14 4.37 -12.17
CA VAL A 98 1.30 3.65 -11.21
C VAL A 98 0.59 4.61 -10.26
N VAL A 99 1.32 5.56 -9.66
CA VAL A 99 0.75 6.56 -8.76
C VAL A 99 -0.27 7.44 -9.50
N ALA A 100 0.05 7.90 -10.70
CA ALA A 100 -0.86 8.71 -11.52
C ALA A 100 -2.15 7.96 -11.88
N HIS A 101 -2.05 6.68 -12.26
CA HIS A 101 -3.23 5.86 -12.53
C HIS A 101 -4.05 5.57 -11.28
N CYS A 102 -3.39 5.31 -10.14
CA CYS A 102 -4.07 5.19 -8.85
C CYS A 102 -4.82 6.47 -8.49
N ALA A 103 -4.27 7.64 -8.82
CA ALA A 103 -4.92 8.93 -8.56
C ALA A 103 -6.14 9.18 -9.47
N ALA A 104 -6.10 8.69 -10.71
CA ALA A 104 -7.18 8.82 -11.68
C ALA A 104 -8.25 7.71 -11.59
N ALA A 105 -8.01 6.64 -10.84
CA ALA A 105 -8.91 5.49 -10.77
C ALA A 105 -10.25 5.88 -10.13
N ALA A 106 -11.34 5.75 -10.89
CA ALA A 106 -12.68 6.00 -10.38
C ALA A 106 -13.03 5.00 -9.27
N ARG A 107 -13.50 5.50 -8.12
CA ARG A 107 -13.97 4.68 -7.01
C ARG A 107 -15.50 4.84 -6.89
N PRO A 108 -16.27 3.75 -6.81
CA PRO A 108 -17.73 3.85 -6.66
C PRO A 108 -18.09 4.75 -5.48
N ASN A 109 -18.99 5.71 -5.70
CA ASN A 109 -19.44 6.68 -4.70
C ASN A 109 -18.36 7.66 -4.18
N GLN A 110 -17.30 7.93 -4.96
CA GLN A 110 -16.35 8.99 -4.67
C GLN A 110 -16.10 9.87 -5.91
N ASP A 111 -16.15 11.19 -5.72
CA ASP A 111 -15.74 12.16 -6.73
C ASP A 111 -14.20 12.23 -6.78
N GLY A 112 -13.60 11.24 -7.43
CA GLY A 112 -12.15 11.09 -7.55
C GLY A 112 -11.51 10.32 -6.40
N THR A 113 -10.18 10.40 -6.30
CA THR A 113 -9.41 9.75 -5.24
C THR A 113 -8.81 10.79 -4.30
N TRP A 114 -8.42 10.33 -3.12
CA TRP A 114 -7.72 11.15 -2.14
C TRP A 114 -6.27 11.50 -2.53
N ILE A 115 -5.76 10.95 -3.64
CA ILE A 115 -4.37 11.06 -4.06
C ILE A 115 -4.16 12.37 -4.83
N ALA A 116 -4.28 13.48 -4.09
CA ALA A 116 -4.01 14.82 -4.61
C ALA A 116 -2.53 14.97 -5.07
N PRO A 117 -2.19 15.99 -5.88
CA PRO A 117 -0.83 16.19 -6.39
C PRO A 117 0.27 16.16 -5.31
N GLU A 118 -0.04 16.65 -4.11
CA GLU A 118 0.87 16.64 -2.96
C GLU A 118 1.19 15.23 -2.47
N PHE A 119 0.19 14.33 -2.47
CA PHE A 119 0.40 12.92 -2.17
C PHE A 119 1.30 12.28 -3.23
N GLN A 120 1.02 12.51 -4.51
CA GLN A 120 1.83 11.95 -5.59
C GLN A 120 3.30 12.37 -5.45
N THR A 121 3.54 13.66 -5.18
CA THR A 121 4.87 14.21 -4.94
C THR A 121 5.55 13.54 -3.73
N ALA A 122 4.83 13.36 -2.62
CA ALA A 122 5.38 12.75 -1.41
C ALA A 122 5.75 11.26 -1.61
N TYR A 123 4.90 10.47 -2.27
CA TYR A 123 5.22 9.06 -2.55
C TYR A 123 6.30 8.90 -3.62
N LEU A 124 6.38 9.79 -4.61
CA LEU A 124 7.53 9.85 -5.52
C LEU A 124 8.82 10.10 -4.75
N LYS A 125 8.79 10.99 -3.75
CA LYS A 125 9.95 11.23 -2.90
C LYS A 125 10.33 10.00 -2.09
N LEU A 126 9.35 9.29 -1.52
CA LEU A 126 9.60 8.02 -0.83
C LEU A 126 10.17 6.94 -1.77
N HIS A 127 9.74 6.92 -3.04
CA HIS A 127 10.29 6.01 -4.04
C HIS A 127 11.76 6.31 -4.34
N GLU A 128 12.11 7.59 -4.54
CA GLU A 128 13.51 8.03 -4.71
C GLU A 128 14.38 7.66 -3.50
N MET A 129 13.81 7.67 -2.30
CA MET A 129 14.48 7.30 -1.06
C MET A 129 14.56 5.78 -0.84
N GLY A 130 13.98 4.97 -1.73
CA GLY A 130 13.98 3.51 -1.64
C GLY A 130 12.94 2.92 -0.67
N TYR A 131 11.97 3.71 -0.21
CA TYR A 131 10.91 3.25 0.70
C TYR A 131 9.60 2.92 0.00
N ALA A 132 9.27 3.57 -1.12
CA ALA A 132 8.03 3.26 -1.85
C ALA A 132 8.31 2.42 -3.09
N HIS A 133 7.46 1.43 -3.34
CA HIS A 133 7.62 0.51 -4.45
C HIS A 133 6.31 0.25 -5.17
N SER A 134 6.41 0.06 -6.48
CA SER A 134 5.29 -0.25 -7.36
C SER A 134 5.42 -1.65 -7.92
N PHE A 135 4.29 -2.30 -8.14
CA PHE A 135 4.19 -3.58 -8.83
C PHE A 135 3.25 -3.43 -10.01
N GLU A 136 3.74 -3.77 -11.19
CA GLU A 136 3.11 -3.43 -12.46
C GLU A 136 2.76 -4.69 -13.23
N CYS A 137 1.50 -4.86 -13.62
CA CYS A 137 1.06 -5.91 -14.51
C CYS A 137 0.92 -5.35 -15.93
N HIS A 138 1.61 -5.95 -16.88
CA HIS A 138 1.59 -5.58 -18.28
C HIS A 138 0.97 -6.69 -19.14
N TYR A 139 0.18 -6.32 -20.14
CA TYR A 139 -0.34 -7.22 -21.17
C TYR A 139 0.19 -6.81 -22.55
N PRO A 140 0.41 -7.76 -23.49
CA PRO A 140 0.63 -7.43 -24.88
C PRO A 140 -0.64 -6.79 -25.46
N ASP A 141 -0.47 -5.72 -26.22
CA ASP A 141 -1.50 -5.17 -27.09
C ASP A 141 -1.60 -5.96 -28.40
N GLU A 142 -2.49 -5.53 -29.31
CA GLU A 142 -2.74 -6.19 -30.59
C GLU A 142 -1.48 -6.25 -31.50
N SER A 143 -0.52 -5.35 -31.28
CA SER A 143 0.76 -5.33 -32.01
C SER A 143 1.82 -6.26 -31.38
N GLY A 144 1.54 -6.80 -30.19
CA GLY A 144 2.46 -7.61 -29.39
C GLY A 144 3.34 -6.80 -28.43
N GLU A 145 3.16 -5.48 -28.33
CA GLU A 145 3.91 -4.64 -27.39
C GLU A 145 3.30 -4.71 -25.99
N THR A 146 4.11 -4.91 -24.95
CA THR A 146 3.60 -4.99 -23.57
C THR A 146 3.28 -3.62 -23.00
N ARG A 147 2.02 -3.36 -22.66
CA ARG A 147 1.51 -2.12 -22.08
C ARG A 147 1.09 -2.32 -20.63
N LEU A 148 1.23 -1.26 -19.82
CA LEU A 148 0.73 -1.23 -18.45
C LEU A 148 -0.78 -1.47 -18.42
N ALA A 149 -1.20 -2.50 -17.71
CA ALA A 149 -2.60 -2.94 -17.63
C ALA A 149 -3.21 -2.76 -16.24
N GLY A 150 -2.38 -2.58 -15.23
CA GLY A 150 -2.78 -2.40 -13.85
C GLY A 150 -1.58 -2.51 -12.92
N GLY A 151 -1.80 -2.23 -11.65
CA GLY A 151 -0.73 -2.29 -10.66
C GLY A 151 -1.17 -1.76 -9.32
N PHE A 152 -0.22 -1.73 -8.39
CA PHE A 152 -0.38 -1.12 -7.09
C PHE A 152 0.95 -0.58 -6.60
N TYR A 153 0.91 0.31 -5.61
CA TYR A 153 2.11 0.76 -4.93
C TYR A 153 1.92 0.67 -3.41
N GLY A 154 3.04 0.71 -2.70
CA GLY A 154 3.07 0.72 -1.25
C GLY A 154 4.39 1.22 -0.71
N VAL A 155 4.45 1.35 0.61
CA VAL A 155 5.66 1.72 1.34
C VAL A 155 6.20 0.48 2.06
N GLN A 156 7.51 0.28 2.05
CA GLN A 156 8.18 -0.80 2.75
C GLN A 156 9.04 -0.23 3.87
N ILE A 157 8.84 -0.75 5.09
CA ILE A 157 9.68 -0.44 6.26
C ILE A 157 9.97 -1.77 6.96
N GLY A 158 11.25 -2.08 7.14
CA GLY A 158 11.67 -3.37 7.70
C GLY A 158 10.98 -4.55 6.99
N ARG A 159 10.29 -5.41 7.74
CA ARG A 159 9.56 -6.57 7.19
C ARG A 159 8.06 -6.32 6.99
N VAL A 160 7.63 -5.07 6.90
CA VAL A 160 6.24 -4.68 6.65
C VAL A 160 6.12 -3.98 5.31
N PHE A 161 5.11 -4.36 4.52
CA PHE A 161 4.71 -3.65 3.31
C PHE A 161 3.32 -3.02 3.51
N TYR A 162 3.26 -1.70 3.45
CA TYR A 162 2.05 -0.91 3.60
C TYR A 162 1.46 -0.65 2.22
N GLY A 163 0.41 -1.38 1.84
CA GLY A 163 -0.21 -1.24 0.52
C GLY A 163 -1.05 0.03 0.45
N GLU A 164 -0.82 0.91 -0.52
CA GLU A 164 -1.48 2.22 -0.54
C GLU A 164 -2.71 2.26 -1.44
N SER A 165 -2.51 1.94 -2.71
CA SER A 165 -3.58 2.00 -3.70
C SER A 165 -3.25 1.09 -4.87
N MET A 166 -4.29 0.72 -5.60
CA MET A 166 -4.20 -0.11 -6.79
C MET A 166 -5.14 0.39 -7.88
N PHE A 167 -4.83 0.05 -9.13
CA PHE A 167 -5.65 0.37 -10.28
C PHE A 167 -5.62 -0.78 -11.30
N ALA A 168 -6.65 -0.86 -12.13
CA ALA A 168 -6.71 -1.82 -13.22
C ALA A 168 -7.33 -1.14 -14.45
N LEU A 169 -6.61 -1.18 -15.58
CA LEU A 169 -7.07 -0.77 -16.91
C LEU A 169 -7.64 -1.98 -17.67
N GLN A 170 -7.17 -3.18 -17.34
CA GLN A 170 -7.71 -4.44 -17.85
C GLN A 170 -8.17 -5.37 -16.71
N PRO A 171 -9.09 -6.30 -16.97
CA PRO A 171 -9.56 -7.26 -15.98
C PRO A 171 -8.40 -8.01 -15.29
N ASP A 172 -8.54 -8.17 -13.98
CA ASP A 172 -7.60 -8.88 -13.09
C ASP A 172 -6.17 -8.33 -13.02
N ALA A 173 -5.79 -7.27 -13.75
CA ALA A 173 -4.41 -6.80 -13.80
C ALA A 173 -3.83 -6.40 -12.41
N SER A 174 -4.57 -5.66 -11.58
CA SER A 174 -4.12 -5.35 -10.20
C SER A 174 -4.04 -6.59 -9.32
N LYS A 175 -4.96 -7.55 -9.51
CA LYS A 175 -5.00 -8.81 -8.77
C LYS A 175 -3.82 -9.71 -9.12
N ILE A 176 -3.43 -9.73 -10.40
CA ILE A 176 -2.25 -10.44 -10.88
C ILE A 176 -1.00 -9.80 -10.29
N ALA A 177 -0.87 -8.47 -10.38
CA ALA A 177 0.25 -7.76 -9.76
C ALA A 177 0.38 -8.12 -8.27
N PHE A 178 -0.72 -8.06 -7.51
CA PHE A 178 -0.74 -8.42 -6.10
C PHE A 178 -0.37 -9.90 -5.87
N ALA A 179 -1.00 -10.83 -6.59
CA ALA A 179 -0.75 -12.26 -6.45
C ALA A 179 0.70 -12.67 -6.75
N CYS A 180 1.38 -11.99 -7.69
CA CYS A 180 2.79 -12.22 -7.95
C CYS A 180 3.70 -11.52 -6.94
N ALA A 181 3.30 -10.33 -6.47
CA ALA A 181 4.10 -9.51 -5.55
C ALA A 181 4.19 -10.13 -4.15
N VAL A 182 3.12 -10.71 -3.62
CA VAL A 182 3.12 -11.22 -2.23
C VAL A 182 4.16 -12.32 -2.01
N PRO A 183 4.25 -13.39 -2.84
CA PRO A 183 5.31 -14.39 -2.70
C PRO A 183 6.71 -13.80 -2.89
N PHE A 184 6.87 -12.87 -3.84
CA PHE A 184 8.14 -12.17 -4.04
C PHE A 184 8.55 -11.39 -2.79
N LEU A 185 7.66 -10.59 -2.20
CA LEU A 185 7.91 -9.85 -0.96
C LEU A 185 8.24 -10.81 0.20
N ALA A 186 7.56 -11.95 0.30
CA ALA A 186 7.83 -12.98 1.30
C ALA A 186 9.25 -13.56 1.16
N ASP A 187 9.71 -13.82 -0.07
CA ASP A 187 11.07 -14.28 -0.34
C ASP A 187 12.12 -13.27 0.17
N LEU A 188 11.84 -11.96 0.03
CA LEU A 188 12.69 -10.89 0.57
C LEU A 188 12.58 -10.73 2.09
N GLY A 189 11.62 -11.40 2.72
CA GLY A 189 11.42 -11.40 4.17
C GLY A 189 10.32 -10.48 4.67
N VAL A 190 9.42 -9.97 3.81
CA VAL A 190 8.18 -9.34 4.30
C VAL A 190 7.33 -10.39 5.02
N GLU A 191 6.87 -10.05 6.21
CA GLU A 191 6.06 -10.93 7.06
C GLU A 191 4.64 -10.39 7.28
N LEU A 192 4.40 -9.13 6.94
CA LEU A 192 3.10 -8.48 7.11
C LEU A 192 2.83 -7.49 5.98
N ILE A 193 1.65 -7.58 5.38
CA ILE A 193 1.14 -6.59 4.44
C ILE A 193 -0.02 -5.84 5.12
N ASP A 194 0.14 -4.54 5.34
CA ASP A 194 -0.92 -3.68 5.86
C ASP A 194 -1.85 -3.27 4.71
N CYS A 195 -3.16 -3.53 4.88
CA CYS A 195 -4.21 -3.19 3.93
C CYS A 195 -5.10 -2.04 4.41
N GLN A 196 -4.80 -1.50 5.60
CA GLN A 196 -5.50 -0.46 6.34
C GLN A 196 -6.99 -0.74 6.61
N GLN A 197 -7.79 -0.74 5.56
CA GLN A 197 -9.23 -0.93 5.60
C GLN A 197 -9.63 -2.34 5.21
N ASP A 198 -10.68 -2.80 5.88
CA ASP A 198 -11.29 -4.08 5.59
C ASP A 198 -12.18 -3.98 4.35
N THR A 199 -11.69 -4.48 3.22
CA THR A 199 -12.42 -4.46 1.96
C THR A 199 -12.71 -5.87 1.49
N GLU A 200 -13.85 -6.07 0.82
CA GLU A 200 -14.18 -7.36 0.22
C GLU A 200 -13.08 -7.84 -0.74
N HIS A 201 -12.44 -6.91 -1.45
CA HIS A 201 -11.32 -7.20 -2.33
C HIS A 201 -10.16 -7.87 -1.59
N MET A 202 -9.72 -7.30 -0.46
CA MET A 202 -8.61 -7.86 0.32
C MET A 202 -9.01 -9.13 1.07
N ARG A 203 -10.26 -9.25 1.53
CA ARG A 203 -10.76 -10.50 2.14
C ARG A 203 -10.67 -11.69 1.18
N ARG A 204 -10.89 -11.47 -0.12
CA ARG A 204 -10.71 -12.50 -1.16
C ARG A 204 -9.25 -12.95 -1.30
N PHE A 205 -8.29 -12.14 -0.87
CA PHE A 205 -6.87 -12.49 -0.81
C PHE A 205 -6.44 -13.10 0.54
N GLY A 206 -7.40 -13.33 1.44
CA GLY A 206 -7.13 -13.89 2.77
C GLY A 206 -6.73 -12.83 3.80
N SER A 207 -7.11 -11.56 3.62
CA SER A 207 -6.88 -10.57 4.66
C SER A 207 -7.65 -10.91 5.94
N GLU A 208 -6.99 -10.77 7.08
CA GLU A 208 -7.56 -10.94 8.41
C GLU A 208 -7.58 -9.62 9.19
N LEU A 209 -8.43 -9.55 10.21
CA LEU A 209 -8.53 -8.38 11.09
C LEU A 209 -7.75 -8.62 12.37
N LEU A 210 -6.77 -7.75 12.63
CA LEU A 210 -6.04 -7.71 13.89
C LEU A 210 -6.59 -6.62 14.81
N PRO A 211 -6.72 -6.87 16.12
CA PRO A 211 -6.79 -5.81 17.11
C PRO A 211 -5.63 -4.82 16.91
N PHE A 212 -5.90 -3.52 17.02
CA PHE A 212 -4.88 -2.51 16.72
C PHE A 212 -3.63 -2.62 17.62
N ALA A 213 -3.81 -3.03 18.88
CA ALA A 213 -2.69 -3.28 19.80
C ALA A 213 -1.75 -4.40 19.29
N ASP A 214 -2.32 -5.50 18.80
CA ASP A 214 -1.54 -6.62 18.24
C ASP A 214 -0.84 -6.20 16.94
N PHE A 215 -1.51 -5.39 16.12
CA PHE A 215 -0.92 -4.79 14.91
C PHE A 215 0.26 -3.88 15.27
N ALA A 216 0.10 -2.96 16.23
CA ALA A 216 1.14 -2.03 16.66
C ALA A 216 2.38 -2.76 17.22
N GLU A 217 2.18 -3.82 18.00
CA GLU A 217 3.29 -4.62 18.52
C GLU A 217 4.04 -5.34 17.38
N ARG A 218 3.32 -5.87 16.38
CA ARG A 218 3.94 -6.43 15.17
C ARG A 218 4.72 -5.38 14.40
N LEU A 219 4.20 -4.17 14.23
CA LEU A 219 4.92 -3.08 13.56
C LEU A 219 6.24 -2.77 14.29
N ARG A 220 6.21 -2.66 15.62
CA ARG A 220 7.41 -2.41 16.43
C ARG A 220 8.50 -3.45 16.21
N MET A 221 8.13 -4.73 16.16
CA MET A 221 9.07 -5.82 15.93
C MET A 221 9.56 -5.88 14.49
N LEU A 222 8.65 -5.83 13.51
CA LEU A 222 8.96 -6.09 12.10
C LEU A 222 9.65 -4.90 11.42
N ASN A 223 9.31 -3.67 11.78
CA ASN A 223 9.96 -2.47 11.22
C ASN A 223 11.44 -2.35 11.65
N ALA A 224 11.83 -2.99 12.75
CA ALA A 224 13.19 -2.97 13.26
C ALA A 224 14.12 -3.99 12.55
N VAL A 225 13.55 -4.90 11.76
CA VAL A 225 14.31 -5.96 11.07
C VAL A 225 14.37 -5.63 9.58
N PRO A 226 15.56 -5.58 8.95
CA PRO A 226 15.65 -5.33 7.53
C PRO A 226 15.14 -6.52 6.70
N LEU A 227 14.84 -6.24 5.43
CA LEU A 227 14.70 -7.28 4.42
C LEU A 227 16.03 -8.02 4.19
N LYS A 228 15.95 -9.20 3.59
CA LYS A 228 17.14 -9.97 3.19
C LYS A 228 17.91 -9.27 2.07
N GLU A 229 17.20 -8.57 1.20
CA GLU A 229 17.73 -7.72 0.13
C GLU A 229 16.73 -6.60 -0.19
N GLU A 230 17.20 -5.53 -0.83
CA GLU A 230 16.37 -4.39 -1.23
C GLU A 230 15.41 -4.73 -2.38
N ILE A 231 14.28 -4.02 -2.45
CA ILE A 231 13.32 -4.15 -3.55
C ILE A 231 13.83 -3.35 -4.76
N GLY A 232 14.74 -3.95 -5.53
CA GLY A 232 15.26 -3.40 -6.77
C GLY A 232 14.35 -3.60 -7.97
N ARG A 233 14.52 -2.78 -9.02
CA ARG A 233 13.79 -2.89 -10.30
C ARG A 233 14.10 -4.20 -11.01
N ARG A 234 13.08 -5.03 -11.27
CA ARG A 234 13.19 -6.32 -11.96
C ARG A 234 11.84 -6.86 -12.38
N GLU A 235 11.86 -7.94 -13.16
CA GLU A 235 10.68 -8.77 -13.35
C GLU A 235 10.39 -9.60 -12.12
N VAL A 236 9.09 -9.79 -11.85
CA VAL A 236 8.58 -10.60 -10.75
C VAL A 236 7.93 -11.83 -11.34
N ALA A 237 8.53 -13.00 -11.06
CA ALA A 237 7.96 -14.27 -11.47
C ALA A 237 6.76 -14.61 -10.58
N CYS A 238 5.61 -14.90 -11.21
CA CYS A 238 4.46 -15.44 -10.50
C CYS A 238 4.71 -16.93 -10.19
N ARG A 239 5.24 -17.22 -8.99
CA ARG A 239 5.58 -18.59 -8.56
C ARG A 239 4.50 -19.16 -7.63
N GLY A 240 4.23 -20.46 -7.73
CA GLY A 240 3.45 -21.21 -6.74
C GLY A 240 1.92 -21.15 -6.87
N LEU A 241 1.38 -21.11 -8.10
CA LEU A 241 -0.05 -20.90 -8.39
C LEU A 241 -0.67 -21.96 -9.33
#